data_AF-A3IL02-F1
#
_entry.id   AF-A3IL02-F1
#
_cell.length_a   1.000
_cell.length_b   1.000
_cell.length_c   1.000
_cell.angle_alpha   90.00
_cell.angle_beta   90.00
_cell.angle_gamma   90.00
#
_symmetry.space_group_name_H-M   'P 1'
#
loop_
_entity.id
_entity.type
_entity.pdbx_description
1 polymer ?
#
loop_
_entity_poly.entity_id
_entity_poly.type
_entity_poly.pdbx_seq_one_letter_code
_entity_poly.pdbx_strand_id
1 'polypeptide(L)'
;MAAHSGLAKAIGMSPENIKALRNGTPIADAKLQALRHFTQQMVKARGWVEDSEIEAFLTAGYSKQQVLEVILGIAIKVMHNYTNHIAKTPLDEQFQPNIWSSKESL
;
A
#
# COMPACT_ATOMS: atom_id res chain seq x y z
N MET A 1 6.15 -1.56 -7.57
CA MET A 1 6.69 -1.61 -6.18
C MET A 1 8.06 -0.94 -6.06
N ALA A 2 8.97 -1.08 -7.04
CA ALA A 2 10.34 -0.57 -6.99
C ALA A 2 10.47 0.93 -6.60
N ALA A 3 9.79 1.83 -7.33
CA ALA A 3 9.86 3.27 -7.04
C ALA A 3 9.39 3.62 -5.61
N HIS A 4 8.25 3.09 -5.18
CA HIS A 4 7.72 3.34 -3.83
C HIS A 4 8.63 2.78 -2.72
N SER A 5 9.35 1.67 -2.94
CA SER A 5 10.32 1.18 -1.96
C SER A 5 11.55 2.10 -1.84
N GLY A 6 12.04 2.64 -2.97
CA GLY A 6 13.10 3.66 -2.95
C GLY A 6 12.67 4.93 -2.21
N LEU A 7 11.47 5.43 -2.51
CA LEU A 7 10.91 6.62 -1.85
C LEU A 7 10.62 6.38 -0.37
N ALA A 8 10.05 5.23 0.00
CA ALA A 8 9.79 4.88 1.39
C ALA A 8 11.08 4.87 2.23
N LYS A 9 12.16 4.32 1.67
CA LYS A 9 13.48 4.35 2.30
C LYS A 9 13.99 5.80 2.45
N ALA A 10 13.82 6.64 1.43
CA ALA A 10 14.27 8.03 1.44
C ALA A 10 13.55 8.88 2.51
N ILE A 11 12.29 8.58 2.81
CA ILE A 11 11.52 9.26 3.88
C ILE A 11 11.69 8.62 5.26
N GLY A 12 12.62 7.67 5.43
CA GLY A 12 12.96 7.09 6.73
C GLY A 12 12.10 5.91 7.19
N MET A 13 11.33 5.27 6.29
CA MET A 13 10.63 4.02 6.64
C MET A 13 11.63 2.90 6.91
N SER A 14 11.41 2.12 7.97
CA SER A 14 12.33 1.03 8.35
C SER A 14 12.43 -0.04 7.24
N PRO A 15 13.62 -0.62 7.02
CA PRO A 15 13.81 -1.73 6.09
C PRO A 15 12.88 -2.92 6.37
N GLU A 16 12.58 -3.18 7.65
CA GLU A 16 11.71 -4.25 8.10
C GLU A 16 10.27 -4.02 7.65
N ASN A 17 9.76 -2.78 7.77
CA ASN A 17 8.41 -2.42 7.30
C ASN A 17 8.31 -2.48 5.78
N ILE A 18 9.34 -2.01 5.06
CA ILE A 18 9.39 -2.11 3.59
C ILE A 18 9.39 -3.58 3.16
N LYS A 19 10.17 -4.44 3.83
CA LYS A 19 10.20 -5.88 3.57
C LYS A 19 8.85 -6.52 3.86
N ALA A 20 8.21 -6.17 4.97
CA ALA A 20 6.90 -6.70 5.33
C ALA A 20 5.81 -6.31 4.31
N LEU A 21 5.80 -5.04 3.88
CA LEU A 21 4.89 -4.55 2.85
C LEU A 21 5.10 -5.26 1.51
N ARG A 22 6.35 -5.46 1.08
CA ARG A 22 6.65 -6.19 -0.15
C ARG A 22 6.20 -7.64 -0.05
N ASN A 23 6.51 -8.32 1.05
CA ASN A 23 6.21 -9.74 1.20
C ASN A 23 4.78 -10.05 1.66
N GLY A 24 3.93 -9.03 1.86
CA GLY A 24 2.58 -9.25 2.35
C GLY A 24 2.52 -9.81 3.78
N THR A 25 3.56 -9.64 4.60
CA THR A 25 3.58 -10.07 6.00
C THR A 25 3.09 -8.96 6.94
N PRO A 26 2.73 -9.27 8.20
CA PRO A 26 2.34 -8.26 9.18
C PRO A 26 3.45 -7.23 9.45
N ILE A 27 3.02 -6.01 9.78
CA ILE A 27 3.86 -4.92 10.30
C ILE A 27 3.78 -4.94 11.84
N ALA A 28 4.90 -4.72 12.52
CA ALA A 28 4.96 -4.77 13.98
C ALA A 28 4.22 -3.59 14.66
N ASP A 29 4.29 -2.39 14.06
CA ASP A 29 3.53 -1.23 14.52
C ASP A 29 2.04 -1.45 14.28
N ALA A 30 1.26 -1.50 15.37
CA ALA A 30 -0.17 -1.82 15.33
C ALA A 30 -0.98 -0.79 14.52
N LYS A 31 -0.60 0.49 14.57
CA LYS A 31 -1.29 1.56 13.84
C LYS A 31 -1.03 1.41 12.34
N LEU A 32 0.21 1.23 11.93
CA LEU A 32 0.56 0.96 10.52
C LEU A 32 -0.04 -0.35 10.02
N GLN A 33 -0.12 -1.38 10.87
CA GLN A 33 -0.75 -2.65 10.50
C GLN A 33 -2.26 -2.47 10.25
N ALA A 34 -2.95 -1.66 11.05
CA ALA A 34 -4.36 -1.33 10.81
C ALA A 34 -4.56 -0.60 9.48
N LEU A 35 -3.69 0.38 9.15
CA LEU A 35 -3.72 1.05 7.84
C LEU A 35 -3.49 0.10 6.67
N ARG A 36 -2.49 -0.80 6.80
CA ARG A 36 -2.22 -1.83 5.80
C ARG A 36 -3.43 -2.73 5.61
N HIS A 37 -4.03 -3.22 6.70
CA HIS A 37 -5.19 -4.09 6.66
C HIS A 37 -6.38 -3.41 5.99
N PHE A 38 -6.78 -2.24 6.50
CA PHE A 38 -7.90 -1.48 5.95
C PHE A 38 -7.73 -1.18 4.45
N THR A 39 -6.54 -0.75 4.04
CA THR A 39 -6.24 -0.52 2.61
C THR A 39 -6.37 -1.79 1.77
N GLN A 40 -5.89 -2.94 2.27
CA GLN A 40 -6.03 -4.21 1.56
C GLN A 40 -7.49 -4.64 1.41
N GLN A 41 -8.29 -4.49 2.47
CA GLN A 41 -9.71 -4.84 2.46
C GLN A 41 -10.47 -3.94 1.49
N MET A 42 -10.23 -2.63 1.52
CA MET A 42 -10.81 -1.66 0.58
C MET A 42 -10.51 -2.01 -0.88
N VAL A 43 -9.25 -2.36 -1.20
CA VAL A 43 -8.85 -2.75 -2.56
C VAL A 43 -9.52 -4.07 -2.98
N LYS A 44 -9.52 -5.09 -2.12
CA LYS A 44 -10.10 -6.41 -2.42
C LYS A 44 -11.62 -6.34 -2.60
N ALA A 45 -12.30 -5.64 -1.70
CA ALA A 45 -13.76 -5.49 -1.71
C ALA A 45 -14.23 -4.37 -2.65
N ARG A 46 -13.32 -3.69 -3.36
CA ARG A 46 -13.64 -2.58 -4.26
C ARG A 46 -14.47 -1.48 -3.58
N GLY A 47 -14.12 -1.16 -2.34
CA GLY A 47 -14.77 -0.16 -1.51
C GLY A 47 -15.97 -0.64 -0.69
N TRP A 48 -16.45 -1.86 -0.89
CA TRP A 48 -17.56 -2.45 -0.12
C TRP A 48 -17.05 -3.16 1.13
N VAL A 49 -16.50 -2.39 2.07
CA VAL A 49 -16.05 -2.92 3.37
C VAL A 49 -17.18 -2.90 4.40
N GLU A 50 -17.15 -3.83 5.34
CA GLU A 50 -18.06 -3.87 6.48
C GLU A 50 -17.78 -2.72 7.46
N ASP A 51 -18.80 -2.28 8.20
CA ASP A 51 -18.65 -1.21 9.21
C ASP A 51 -17.58 -1.56 10.26
N SER A 52 -17.41 -2.85 10.59
CA SER A 52 -16.38 -3.31 11.53
C SER A 52 -14.95 -3.01 11.07
N GLU A 53 -14.69 -2.97 9.76
CA GLU A 53 -13.38 -2.63 9.20
C GLU A 53 -13.07 -1.13 9.38
N ILE A 54 -14.09 -0.29 9.21
CA ILE A 54 -13.99 1.16 9.43
C ILE A 54 -13.76 1.42 10.92
N GLU A 55 -14.54 0.80 11.80
CA GLU A 55 -14.41 0.97 13.25
C GLU A 55 -13.06 0.48 13.78
N ALA A 56 -12.52 -0.63 13.25
CA ALA A 56 -11.18 -1.11 13.59
C ALA A 56 -10.09 -0.09 13.18
N PHE A 57 -10.24 0.52 11.99
CA PHE A 57 -9.32 1.57 11.53
C PHE A 57 -9.38 2.82 12.42
N LEU A 58 -10.58 3.26 12.82
CA LEU A 58 -10.76 4.39 13.73
C LEU A 58 -10.20 4.09 15.13
N THR A 59 -10.43 2.88 15.65
CA THR A 59 -9.94 2.42 16.95
C THR A 59 -8.40 2.40 17.01
N ALA A 60 -7.73 2.15 15.89
CA ALA A 60 -6.27 2.26 15.78
C ALA A 60 -5.74 3.71 15.83
N GLY A 61 -6.63 4.70 16.05
CA GLY A 61 -6.30 6.11 16.20
C GLY A 61 -6.21 6.87 14.88
N TYR A 62 -6.93 6.41 13.85
CA TYR A 62 -7.18 7.17 12.63
C TYR A 62 -8.53 7.89 12.68
N SER A 63 -8.71 8.89 11.83
CA SER A 63 -9.94 9.68 11.74
C SER A 63 -10.79 9.30 10.51
N LYS A 64 -12.05 9.75 10.50
CA LYS A 64 -12.92 9.64 9.32
C LYS A 64 -12.35 10.39 8.11
N GLN A 65 -11.60 11.48 8.32
CA GLN A 65 -10.88 12.15 7.24
C GLN A 65 -9.83 11.21 6.63
N GLN A 66 -9.10 10.46 7.45
CA GLN A 66 -8.07 9.54 6.97
C GLN A 66 -8.67 8.34 6.21
N VAL A 67 -9.93 7.98 6.45
CA VAL A 67 -10.65 7.04 5.57
C VAL A 67 -10.75 7.59 4.15
N LEU A 68 -11.12 8.87 3.99
CA LEU A 68 -11.20 9.53 2.69
C LEU A 68 -9.82 9.67 2.03
N GLU A 69 -8.77 9.91 2.81
CA GLU A 69 -7.39 9.96 2.32
C GLU A 69 -6.93 8.59 1.80
N VAL A 70 -7.31 7.48 2.45
CA VAL A 70 -7.06 6.12 1.94
C VAL A 70 -7.78 5.89 0.63
N ILE A 71 -9.06 6.29 0.51
CA ILE A 71 -9.82 6.19 -0.74
C ILE A 71 -9.13 6.97 -1.86
N LEU A 72 -8.70 8.20 -1.60
CA LEU A 72 -7.95 9.02 -2.55
C LEU A 72 -6.64 8.34 -2.98
N GLY A 73 -5.87 7.83 -2.03
CA GLY A 73 -4.63 7.10 -2.29
C GLY A 73 -4.84 5.88 -3.20
N ILE A 74 -5.90 5.11 -2.95
CA ILE A 74 -6.30 3.97 -3.79
C ILE A 74 -6.66 4.43 -5.20
N ALA A 75 -7.50 5.47 -5.34
CA ALA A 75 -7.93 5.98 -6.64
C ALA A 75 -6.75 6.43 -7.50
N ILE A 76 -5.84 7.23 -6.93
CA ILE A 76 -4.60 7.65 -7.60
C ILE A 76 -3.80 6.43 -8.04
N LYS A 77 -3.68 5.41 -7.17
CA LYS A 77 -2.86 4.24 -7.45
C LYS A 77 -3.46 3.35 -8.54
N VAL A 78 -4.78 3.17 -8.56
CA VAL A 78 -5.48 2.43 -9.61
C VAL A 78 -5.26 3.10 -10.96
N MET A 79 -5.52 4.41 -11.05
CA MET A 79 -5.29 5.17 -12.30
C MET A 79 -3.84 5.04 -12.76
N HIS A 80 -2.89 5.30 -11.88
CA HIS A 80 -1.47 5.23 -12.21
C HIS A 80 -1.04 3.82 -12.63
N ASN A 81 -1.47 2.76 -11.93
CA ASN A 81 -1.11 1.40 -12.29
C ASN A 81 -1.67 1.01 -13.66
N TYR A 82 -2.94 1.31 -13.92
CA TYR A 82 -3.59 0.94 -15.18
C TYR A 82 -2.96 1.69 -16.36
N THR A 83 -2.68 2.98 -16.21
CA THR A 83 -1.94 3.76 -17.20
C THR A 83 -0.59 3.12 -17.53
N ASN A 84 0.21 2.77 -16.52
CA ASN A 84 1.53 2.17 -16.77
C ASN A 84 1.45 0.78 -17.39
N HIS A 85 0.44 -0.03 -17.04
CA HIS A 85 0.25 -1.34 -17.65
C HIS A 85 -0.04 -1.22 -19.15
N ILE A 86 -0.92 -0.30 -19.55
CA ILE A 86 -1.29 -0.07 -20.96
C ILE A 86 -0.16 0.60 -21.74
N ALA A 87 0.47 1.62 -21.15
CA ALA A 87 1.57 2.36 -21.78
C ALA A 87 2.90 1.57 -21.80
N LYS A 88 2.99 0.47 -21.04
CA LYS A 88 4.23 -0.31 -20.83
C LYS A 88 5.39 0.58 -20.36
N THR A 89 5.11 1.51 -19.45
CA THR A 89 6.10 2.46 -18.96
C THR A 89 7.30 1.72 -18.35
N PRO A 90 8.53 1.97 -18.84
CA PRO A 90 9.72 1.31 -18.31
C PRO A 90 10.04 1.79 -16.89
N LEU A 91 10.79 0.99 -16.14
CA LEU A 91 11.30 1.39 -14.83
C LEU A 91 12.56 2.24 -15.01
N ASP A 92 12.56 3.45 -14.47
CA ASP A 92 13.74 4.31 -14.46
C ASP A 92 14.95 3.64 -13.79
N GLU A 93 16.15 3.90 -14.31
CA GLU A 93 17.40 3.28 -13.86
C GLU A 93 17.64 3.44 -12.36
N GLN A 94 17.33 4.62 -11.81
CA GLN A 94 17.48 4.91 -10.38
C GLN A 94 16.69 3.96 -9.46
N PHE A 95 15.63 3.33 -9.96
CA PHE A 95 14.78 2.43 -9.18
C PHE A 95 15.09 0.94 -9.42
N GLN A 96 15.97 0.61 -10.36
CA GLN A 96 16.38 -0.77 -10.66
C GLN A 96 16.88 -1.55 -9.42
N PRO A 97 17.66 -0.96 -8.48
CA PRO A 97 18.07 -1.67 -7.27
C PRO A 97 16.91 -2.14 -6.37
N ASN A 98 15.71 -1.59 -6.56
CA ASN A 98 14.50 -1.92 -5.80
C ASN A 98 13.55 -2.87 -6.56
N ILE A 99 13.98 -3.52 -7.64
CA ILE A 99 13.18 -4.54 -8.34
C ILE A 99 12.75 -5.65 -7.36
N TRP A 100 11.52 -6.13 -7.53
CA TRP A 100 10.98 -7.26 -6.78
C TRP A 100 9.83 -7.91 -7.50
N SER A 101 9.76 -9.23 -7.31
CA SER A 101 8.65 -10.08 -7.69
C SER A 101 8.12 -10.75 -6.42
N SER A 102 6.81 -10.73 -6.22
CA SER A 102 6.19 -11.68 -5.30
C SER A 102 6.52 -13.08 -5.81
N LYS A 103 6.99 -13.97 -4.94
CA LYS A 103 7.14 -15.39 -5.27
C LYS A 103 5.80 -16.15 -5.32
N GLU A 104 4.69 -15.48 -5.06
CA GLU A 104 3.35 -16.08 -4.94
C GLU A 104 2.27 -15.24 -5.63
N SER A 105 2.42 -15.01 -6.92
CA SER A 105 1.26 -14.84 -7.78
C SER A 105 1.22 -16.08 -8.64
N LEU A 106 0.36 -17.03 -8.26
CA LEU A 106 -0.01 -18.21 -9.06
C LEU A 106 -0.26 -17.82 -10.53
#